data_AF-A0A4P5TGG2-F1
#
_entry.id   AF-A0A4P5TGG2-F1
#
_cell.length_a   1.000
_cell.length_b   1.000
_cell.length_c   1.000
_cell.angle_alpha   90.00
_cell.angle_beta   90.00
_cell.angle_gamma   90.00
#
_symmetry.space_group_name_H-M   'P 1'
#
loop_
_entity.id
_entity.type
_entity.pdbx_description
1 polymer ?
#
loop_
_entity_poly.entity_id
_entity_poly.type
_entity_poly.pdbx_seq_one_letter_code
_entity_poly.pdbx_strand_id
1 'polypeptide(L)'
;MYRIILSLILIFPLLTVAQAPEKINFQSIIRNKEGALWSNKLVSLKIGILEGSTNGTVSYLESHTKTTDISGLISLQIGTGTILSGSFQHINWGNAPHFIRLEADFEGGNHFSLLGTQLLSSVPYALFTNVADTTLHEKAEIDPVFNVSIAKGISRADTAYWNRTGNNPGDIQVWNGSVWVNLPAGLPGQILTISPSGNPGWLSSINAVLPTVSMIGLSEIFPNSIRFSAQVLSDGGGHITSKGVVYGTQILPTLLDQSVINGTEAGAFEGIITSLLPNTRYYFRAFATNEQGTRYSNQLLENTTSLVSDVDGNIYQSVKIGTQIWLKKNLMVTKYQNSDSIHEVVPDGLWQTLLIGAWSNIDNTSDNNETYGKLYNWFAVSDVRKLCPLGWKIPSDNDWTVLTSYLGGLDVAGGKLKSTGITFWQIPNAWANNVSYFTGLPSGYRDELGIFFGIGYYGLWWSSTNNGTEAWARYVYNEFNYASKESLSKNRGLSIRCLIE
;
A
#
# COMPACT_ATOMS: atom_id res chain seq x y z
N MET A 1 -26.44 19.58 75.68
CA MET A 1 -26.54 20.64 74.66
C MET A 1 -25.59 20.28 73.53
N TYR A 2 -26.06 19.63 72.45
CA TYR A 2 -25.48 19.66 71.10
C TYR A 2 -26.52 19.03 70.15
N ARG A 3 -27.12 19.86 69.30
CA ARG A 3 -28.05 19.48 68.24
C ARG A 3 -27.21 19.12 67.02
N ILE A 4 -27.36 17.92 66.47
CA ILE A 4 -26.84 17.59 65.13
C ILE A 4 -28.04 17.42 64.22
N ILE A 5 -28.20 18.40 63.33
CA ILE A 5 -29.16 18.41 62.23
C ILE A 5 -28.57 17.53 61.13
N LEU A 6 -29.21 16.40 60.84
CA LEU A 6 -28.88 15.59 59.67
C LEU A 6 -29.67 16.12 58.47
N SER A 7 -28.97 16.77 57.54
CA SER A 7 -29.51 17.23 56.25
C SER A 7 -29.84 16.02 55.35
N LEU A 8 -31.11 15.89 54.97
CA LEU A 8 -31.58 14.93 53.97
C LEU A 8 -31.21 15.47 52.57
N ILE A 9 -30.22 14.88 51.89
CA ILE A 9 -29.97 15.15 50.47
C ILE A 9 -30.86 14.21 49.65
N LEU A 10 -31.87 14.79 49.00
CA LEU A 10 -32.77 14.10 48.08
C LEU A 10 -32.07 13.94 46.72
N ILE A 11 -31.62 12.73 46.39
CA ILE A 11 -31.06 12.42 45.06
C ILE A 11 -32.23 12.05 44.14
N PHE A 12 -32.58 12.96 43.23
CA PHE A 12 -33.47 12.68 42.09
C PHE A 12 -32.71 11.81 41.07
N PRO A 13 -33.21 10.62 40.69
CA PRO A 13 -32.62 9.89 39.58
C PRO A 13 -32.95 10.61 38.27
N LEU A 14 -31.94 11.10 37.56
CA LEU A 14 -32.08 11.49 36.17
C LEU A 14 -32.26 10.23 35.32
N LEU A 15 -33.43 10.11 34.69
CA LEU A 15 -33.66 9.17 33.61
C LEU A 15 -32.74 9.55 32.44
N THR A 16 -31.74 8.71 32.15
CA THR A 16 -30.97 8.81 30.92
C THR A 16 -31.67 7.98 29.86
N VAL A 17 -32.25 8.65 28.87
CA VAL A 17 -32.80 7.99 27.68
C VAL A 17 -31.63 7.75 26.74
N ALA A 18 -31.35 6.50 26.42
CA ALA A 18 -30.43 6.18 25.32
C ALA A 18 -31.13 6.56 24.00
N GLN A 19 -30.70 7.64 23.36
CA GLN A 19 -31.18 8.02 22.03
C GLN A 19 -30.28 7.38 20.97
N ALA A 20 -30.89 6.64 20.06
CA ALA A 20 -30.20 6.15 18.87
C ALA A 20 -29.68 7.38 18.08
N PRO A 21 -28.46 7.33 17.51
CA PRO A 21 -27.95 8.46 16.73
C PRO A 21 -28.90 8.77 15.57
N GLU A 22 -29.41 9.99 15.52
CA GLU A 22 -30.38 10.45 14.50
C GLU A 22 -29.70 10.85 13.18
N LYS A 23 -28.74 10.02 12.73
CA LYS A 23 -27.95 10.30 11.54
C LYS A 23 -27.39 9.05 10.88
N ILE A 24 -27.18 9.10 9.56
CA ILE A 24 -26.62 8.00 8.77
C ILE A 24 -25.31 8.47 8.12
N ASN A 25 -24.21 7.73 8.30
CA ASN A 25 -22.98 8.00 7.56
C ASN A 25 -23.18 7.68 6.07
N PHE A 26 -22.79 8.60 5.19
CA PHE A 26 -22.97 8.47 3.75
C PHE A 26 -21.72 8.91 3.00
N GLN A 27 -21.31 8.10 2.02
CA GLN A 27 -20.20 8.40 1.11
C GLN A 27 -20.63 8.15 -0.33
N SER A 28 -20.18 9.02 -1.24
CA SER A 28 -20.48 8.86 -2.67
C SER A 28 -19.36 9.46 -3.52
N ILE A 29 -19.14 8.90 -4.70
CA ILE A 29 -18.23 9.46 -5.72
C ILE A 29 -19.08 10.26 -6.71
N ILE A 30 -18.75 11.55 -6.88
CA ILE A 30 -19.44 12.46 -7.78
C ILE A 30 -18.74 12.48 -9.14
N ARG A 31 -19.54 12.27 -10.20
CA ARG A 31 -19.11 12.31 -11.59
C ARG A 31 -19.96 13.32 -12.37
N ASN A 32 -19.41 13.91 -13.41
CA ASN A 32 -20.18 14.74 -14.35
C ASN A 32 -21.01 13.89 -15.32
N LYS A 33 -21.79 14.55 -16.18
CA LYS A 33 -22.65 13.91 -17.18
C LYS A 33 -21.88 13.07 -18.23
N GLU A 34 -20.59 13.31 -18.41
CA GLU A 34 -19.68 12.52 -19.24
C GLU A 34 -19.03 11.34 -18.49
N GLY A 35 -19.31 11.15 -17.20
CA GLY A 35 -18.78 10.07 -16.36
C GLY A 35 -17.38 10.33 -15.76
N ALA A 36 -16.80 11.51 -16.00
CA ALA A 36 -15.52 11.93 -15.43
C ALA A 36 -15.68 12.35 -13.97
N LEU A 37 -14.62 12.15 -13.17
CA LEU A 37 -14.62 12.51 -11.74
C LEU A 37 -14.74 14.03 -11.56
N TRP A 38 -15.62 14.45 -10.67
CA TRP A 38 -15.82 15.86 -10.34
C TRP A 38 -14.92 16.26 -9.17
N SER A 39 -13.61 16.27 -9.37
CA SER A 39 -12.60 16.37 -8.29
C SER A 39 -12.31 17.81 -7.83
N ASN A 40 -12.07 18.00 -6.53
CA ASN A 40 -11.70 19.28 -5.90
C ASN A 40 -12.64 20.46 -6.21
N LYS A 41 -13.94 20.20 -6.33
CA LYS A 41 -14.95 21.21 -6.66
C LYS A 41 -16.05 21.26 -5.62
N LEU A 42 -16.60 22.46 -5.42
CA LEU A 42 -17.77 22.67 -4.58
C LEU A 42 -19.01 22.09 -5.27
N VAL A 43 -19.84 21.36 -4.53
CA VAL A 43 -21.08 20.75 -5.00
C VAL A 43 -22.17 20.97 -3.96
N SER A 44 -23.34 21.41 -4.40
CA SER A 44 -24.55 21.45 -3.59
C SER A 44 -25.35 20.18 -3.82
N LEU A 45 -25.73 19.50 -2.75
CA LEU A 45 -26.41 18.20 -2.77
C LEU A 45 -27.78 18.34 -2.14
N LYS A 46 -28.76 17.65 -2.72
CA LYS A 46 -30.07 17.36 -2.11
C LYS A 46 -30.18 15.87 -1.90
N ILE A 47 -30.50 15.49 -0.67
CA ILE A 47 -30.61 14.09 -0.25
C ILE A 47 -32.03 13.86 0.25
N GLY A 48 -32.77 13.03 -0.48
CA GLY A 48 -34.13 12.63 -0.15
C GLY A 48 -34.18 11.19 0.34
N ILE A 49 -35.01 10.94 1.36
CA ILE A 49 -35.41 9.60 1.77
C ILE A 49 -36.82 9.36 1.23
N LEU A 50 -36.95 8.36 0.36
CA LEU A 50 -38.22 7.96 -0.26
C LEU A 50 -38.73 6.67 0.38
N GLU A 51 -40.04 6.55 0.49
CA GLU A 51 -40.70 5.38 1.08
C GLU A 51 -41.36 4.50 0.00
N GLY A 52 -41.22 3.18 0.12
CA GLY A 52 -41.90 2.16 -0.67
C GLY A 52 -41.27 1.83 -2.02
N SER A 53 -40.79 2.82 -2.79
CA SER A 53 -40.16 2.58 -4.11
C SER A 53 -39.15 3.67 -4.50
N THR A 54 -38.41 3.44 -5.60
CA THR A 54 -37.46 4.43 -6.16
C THR A 54 -38.10 5.74 -6.61
N ASN A 55 -39.43 5.76 -6.80
CA ASN A 55 -40.25 6.93 -7.15
C ASN A 55 -41.31 7.22 -6.06
N GLY A 56 -41.10 6.71 -4.85
CA GLY A 56 -42.03 6.87 -3.72
C GLY A 56 -42.14 8.31 -3.22
N THR A 57 -43.02 8.51 -2.24
CA THR A 57 -43.17 9.80 -1.56
C THR A 57 -41.90 10.13 -0.77
N VAL A 58 -41.48 11.40 -0.81
CA VAL A 58 -40.31 11.88 -0.07
C VAL A 58 -40.71 12.08 1.39
N SER A 59 -40.24 11.22 2.28
CA SER A 59 -40.52 11.27 3.73
C SER A 59 -39.58 12.23 4.46
N TYR A 60 -38.40 12.50 3.89
CA TYR A 60 -37.44 13.49 4.39
C TYR A 60 -36.55 14.03 3.27
N LEU A 61 -36.20 15.32 3.33
CA LEU A 61 -35.33 15.98 2.36
C LEU A 61 -34.43 17.00 3.07
N GLU A 62 -33.13 16.92 2.81
CA GLU A 62 -32.13 17.88 3.31
C GLU A 62 -31.15 18.30 2.20
N SER A 63 -30.42 19.40 2.45
CA SER A 63 -29.33 19.85 1.59
C SER A 63 -27.99 19.96 2.32
N HIS A 64 -26.91 19.77 1.54
CA HIS A 64 -25.52 19.93 1.97
C HIS A 64 -24.72 20.68 0.90
N THR A 65 -23.70 21.42 1.33
CA THR A 65 -22.69 21.96 0.42
C THR A 65 -21.34 21.38 0.83
N LYS A 66 -20.67 20.67 -0.08
CA LYS A 66 -19.41 19.95 0.17
C LYS A 66 -18.42 20.14 -0.98
N THR A 67 -17.14 20.07 -0.67
CA THR A 67 -16.06 20.01 -1.67
C THR A 67 -15.65 18.55 -1.85
N THR A 68 -15.61 18.07 -3.09
CA THR A 68 -15.13 16.72 -3.43
C THR A 68 -13.61 16.61 -3.27
N ASP A 69 -13.09 15.42 -2.98
CA ASP A 69 -11.64 15.18 -2.97
C ASP A 69 -11.06 14.94 -4.38
N ILE A 70 -9.77 14.60 -4.47
CA ILE A 70 -9.09 14.30 -5.74
C ILE A 70 -9.71 13.11 -6.50
N SER A 71 -10.39 12.21 -5.80
CA SER A 71 -11.08 11.04 -6.35
C SER A 71 -12.56 11.31 -6.63
N GLY A 72 -13.03 12.54 -6.44
CA GLY A 72 -14.45 12.90 -6.56
C GLY A 72 -15.31 12.43 -5.37
N LEU A 73 -14.71 11.96 -4.27
CA LEU A 73 -15.43 11.43 -3.11
C LEU A 73 -15.98 12.58 -2.24
N ILE A 74 -17.19 12.36 -1.71
CA ILE A 74 -17.78 13.14 -0.62
C ILE A 74 -18.07 12.22 0.57
N SER A 75 -17.92 12.76 1.78
CA SER A 75 -18.33 12.13 3.04
C SER A 75 -19.21 13.09 3.84
N LEU A 76 -20.38 12.63 4.26
CA LEU A 76 -21.34 13.41 5.05
C LEU A 76 -22.19 12.52 5.96
N GLN A 77 -22.99 13.14 6.83
CA GLN A 77 -23.97 12.47 7.67
C GLN A 77 -25.36 12.95 7.26
N ILE A 78 -26.22 12.02 6.83
CA ILE A 78 -27.62 12.30 6.52
C ILE A 78 -28.36 12.50 7.83
N GLY A 79 -29.18 13.55 7.92
CA GLY A 79 -29.86 13.98 9.16
C GLY A 79 -29.19 15.17 9.84
N THR A 80 -28.04 15.64 9.33
CA THR A 80 -27.34 16.83 9.83
C THR A 80 -27.32 17.99 8.83
N GLY A 81 -28.00 17.85 7.69
CA GLY A 81 -28.07 18.88 6.65
C GLY A 81 -29.06 19.99 6.97
N THR A 82 -29.18 20.94 6.05
CA THR A 82 -30.26 21.94 6.13
C THR A 82 -31.56 21.30 5.69
N ILE A 83 -32.54 21.20 6.59
CA ILE A 83 -33.81 20.53 6.32
C ILE A 83 -34.61 21.34 5.30
N LEU A 84 -35.05 20.68 4.22
CA LEU A 84 -35.91 21.27 3.20
C LEU A 84 -37.37 20.84 3.37
N SER A 85 -37.62 19.59 3.80
CA SER A 85 -38.96 19.09 4.14
C SER A 85 -38.90 17.80 4.96
N GLY A 86 -39.96 17.51 5.72
CA GLY A 86 -40.07 16.31 6.55
C GLY A 86 -39.27 16.40 7.85
N SER A 87 -39.20 15.29 8.59
CA SER A 87 -38.45 15.20 9.85
C SER A 87 -37.77 13.85 9.95
N PHE A 88 -36.44 13.85 10.08
CA PHE A 88 -35.64 12.61 10.14
C PHE A 88 -36.05 11.71 11.31
N GLN A 89 -36.41 12.33 12.45
CA GLN A 89 -36.85 11.65 13.67
C GLN A 89 -38.20 10.93 13.52
N HIS A 90 -39.05 11.39 12.60
CA HIS A 90 -40.39 10.84 12.40
C HIS A 90 -40.48 9.90 11.19
N ILE A 91 -39.36 9.55 10.57
CA ILE A 91 -39.34 8.55 9.50
C ILE A 91 -39.70 7.19 10.09
N ASN A 92 -40.79 6.58 9.61
CA ASN A 92 -41.18 5.24 10.02
C ASN A 92 -40.38 4.19 9.25
N TRP A 93 -39.15 3.95 9.69
CA TRP A 93 -38.21 3.01 9.06
C TRP A 93 -38.73 1.56 8.93
N GLY A 94 -39.76 1.18 9.70
CA GLY A 94 -40.32 -0.16 9.72
C GLY A 94 -41.52 -0.40 8.80
N ASN A 95 -42.11 0.66 8.22
CA ASN A 95 -43.37 0.56 7.47
C ASN A 95 -43.18 0.00 6.04
N ALA A 96 -42.13 0.42 5.35
CA ALA A 96 -41.83 0.03 3.97
C ALA A 96 -40.33 0.13 3.67
N PRO A 97 -39.82 -0.44 2.57
CA PRO A 97 -38.44 -0.22 2.13
C PRO A 97 -38.17 1.28 1.88
N HIS A 98 -37.00 1.76 2.30
CA HIS A 98 -36.60 3.16 2.13
C HIS A 98 -35.50 3.29 1.08
N PHE A 99 -35.50 4.40 0.34
CA PHE A 99 -34.53 4.66 -0.73
C PHE A 99 -33.86 6.01 -0.52
N ILE A 100 -32.55 6.10 -0.76
CA ILE A 100 -31.83 7.37 -0.83
C ILE A 100 -31.86 7.86 -2.26
N ARG A 101 -32.46 9.04 -2.49
CA ARG A 101 -32.37 9.80 -3.74
C ARG A 101 -31.34 10.90 -3.59
N LEU A 102 -30.37 10.92 -4.49
CA LEU A 102 -29.30 11.92 -4.52
C LEU A 102 -29.46 12.82 -5.74
N GLU A 103 -29.48 14.13 -5.52
CA GLU A 103 -29.49 15.14 -6.55
C GLU A 103 -28.35 16.13 -6.31
N ALA A 104 -27.71 16.64 -7.36
CA ALA A 104 -26.57 17.55 -7.24
C ALA A 104 -26.66 18.74 -8.20
N ASP A 105 -26.20 19.89 -7.73
CA ASP A 105 -25.85 21.06 -8.53
C ASP A 105 -24.32 21.19 -8.54
N PHE A 106 -23.76 21.04 -9.75
CA PHE A 106 -22.33 21.07 -10.02
C PHE A 106 -21.71 22.48 -10.02
N GLU A 107 -22.55 23.53 -10.06
CA GLU A 107 -22.16 24.94 -10.00
C GLU A 107 -22.42 25.55 -8.60
N GLY A 108 -22.86 24.72 -7.63
CA GLY A 108 -23.06 25.14 -6.24
C GLY A 108 -24.31 26.00 -6.00
N GLY A 109 -25.22 26.11 -6.98
CA GLY A 109 -26.46 26.90 -6.92
C GLY A 109 -27.71 26.10 -6.53
N ASN A 110 -28.83 26.41 -7.21
CA ASN A 110 -30.16 25.81 -6.97
C ASN A 110 -30.69 24.92 -8.10
N HIS A 111 -29.88 24.60 -9.12
CA HIS A 111 -30.27 23.78 -10.27
C HIS A 111 -29.81 22.33 -10.10
N PHE A 112 -30.66 21.52 -9.47
CA PHE A 112 -30.32 20.15 -9.12
C PHE A 112 -30.63 19.18 -10.26
N SER A 113 -29.68 18.26 -10.50
CA SER A 113 -29.81 17.13 -11.41
C SER A 113 -29.84 15.83 -10.62
N LEU A 114 -30.71 14.89 -11.01
CA LEU A 114 -30.81 13.57 -10.36
C LEU A 114 -29.56 12.73 -10.69
N LEU A 115 -28.82 12.32 -9.65
CA LEU A 115 -27.67 11.43 -9.78
C LEU A 115 -28.05 9.96 -9.65
N GLY A 116 -29.07 9.66 -8.85
CA GLY A 116 -29.64 8.31 -8.73
C GLY A 116 -30.46 8.09 -7.47
N THR A 117 -31.19 6.99 -7.46
CA THR A 117 -31.96 6.51 -6.30
C THR A 117 -31.54 5.08 -5.98
N GLN A 118 -31.18 4.80 -4.73
CA GLN A 118 -30.72 3.48 -4.28
C GLN A 118 -31.49 3.01 -3.05
N LEU A 119 -31.71 1.69 -2.95
CA LEU A 119 -32.33 1.09 -1.77
C LEU A 119 -31.41 1.24 -0.55
N LEU A 120 -31.93 1.78 0.54
CA LEU A 120 -31.26 1.80 1.82
C LEU A 120 -31.38 0.41 2.46
N SER A 121 -30.42 -0.46 2.16
CA SER A 121 -30.35 -1.80 2.77
C SER A 121 -29.80 -1.69 4.19
N SER A 122 -30.43 -2.37 5.14
CA SER A 122 -29.99 -2.37 6.54
C SER A 122 -28.61 -3.00 6.70
N VAL A 123 -27.77 -2.38 7.55
CA VAL A 123 -26.52 -3.00 8.04
C VAL A 123 -26.92 -4.08 9.08
N PRO A 124 -26.12 -5.13 9.33
CA PRO A 124 -26.46 -6.25 10.24
C PRO A 124 -26.65 -5.91 11.74
N TYR A 125 -27.10 -4.70 12.08
CA TYR A 125 -27.59 -4.30 13.39
C TYR A 125 -29.11 -4.04 13.44
N ALA A 126 -29.83 -4.20 12.31
CA ALA A 126 -31.27 -3.99 12.24
C ALA A 126 -32.05 -5.16 11.59
N LEU A 127 -31.54 -6.39 11.71
CA LEU A 127 -32.30 -7.61 11.37
C LEU A 127 -32.89 -8.30 12.61
N PHE A 128 -32.84 -7.67 13.78
CA PHE A 128 -33.42 -8.20 15.01
C PHE A 128 -34.27 -7.19 15.79
N THR A 129 -35.10 -6.38 15.13
CA THR A 129 -36.13 -5.57 15.82
C THR A 129 -37.35 -5.22 14.95
N ASN A 130 -37.85 -6.11 14.07
CA ASN A 130 -39.15 -5.86 13.42
C ASN A 130 -40.02 -7.09 13.12
N VAL A 131 -39.96 -8.13 13.96
CA VAL A 131 -41.01 -9.17 14.01
C VAL A 131 -41.42 -9.41 15.46
N ALA A 132 -41.88 -8.34 16.09
CA ALA A 132 -42.69 -8.28 17.29
C ALA A 132 -42.94 -6.78 17.42
N ASP A 133 -44.02 -6.21 16.89
CA ASP A 133 -45.08 -5.74 17.78
C ASP A 133 -46.11 -4.91 16.98
N THR A 134 -46.78 -5.45 15.93
CA THR A 134 -47.89 -4.69 15.29
C THR A 134 -49.02 -5.49 14.63
N THR A 135 -48.95 -6.81 14.41
CA THR A 135 -50.04 -7.54 13.70
C THR A 135 -51.08 -8.24 14.59
N LEU A 136 -51.25 -7.85 15.86
CA LEU A 136 -52.26 -8.43 16.76
C LEU A 136 -53.27 -7.42 17.34
N HIS A 137 -53.48 -6.27 16.71
CA HIS A 137 -54.43 -5.29 17.24
C HIS A 137 -55.90 -5.45 16.82
N GLU A 138 -56.29 -6.55 16.14
CA GLU A 138 -57.70 -6.79 15.75
C GLU A 138 -58.27 -8.17 16.07
N LYS A 139 -57.61 -8.97 16.92
CA LYS A 139 -58.28 -10.09 17.60
C LYS A 139 -58.00 -9.97 19.07
N ALA A 140 -59.05 -10.00 19.89
CA ALA A 140 -58.90 -10.11 21.33
C ALA A 140 -58.13 -11.41 21.64
N GLU A 141 -56.83 -11.28 21.89
CA GLU A 141 -56.01 -12.34 22.47
C GLU A 141 -56.52 -12.57 23.89
N ILE A 142 -56.94 -13.81 24.17
CA ILE A 142 -57.11 -14.27 25.54
C ILE A 142 -55.74 -14.79 25.95
N ASP A 143 -54.95 -13.96 26.61
CA ASP A 143 -53.68 -14.41 27.21
C ASP A 143 -53.94 -15.63 28.10
N PRO A 144 -53.13 -16.70 28.01
CA PRO A 144 -53.19 -17.76 29.00
C PRO A 144 -52.83 -17.16 30.37
N VAL A 145 -53.82 -17.10 31.27
CA VAL A 145 -53.59 -16.74 32.66
C VAL A 145 -52.77 -17.86 33.30
N PHE A 146 -51.46 -17.68 33.36
CA PHE A 146 -50.58 -18.57 34.10
C PHE A 146 -50.78 -18.32 35.60
N ASN A 147 -51.57 -19.16 36.27
CA ASN A 147 -51.79 -19.11 37.72
C ASN A 147 -50.50 -19.32 38.56
N VAL A 148 -49.38 -19.65 37.90
CA VAL A 148 -48.04 -19.77 38.49
C VAL A 148 -46.99 -19.43 37.43
N SER A 149 -46.02 -18.59 37.79
CA SER A 149 -44.87 -18.28 36.93
C SER A 149 -44.10 -19.56 36.57
N ILE A 150 -43.76 -19.74 35.30
CA ILE A 150 -42.83 -20.79 34.83
C ILE A 150 -41.44 -20.65 35.47
N ALA A 151 -41.13 -19.48 36.05
CA ALA A 151 -39.92 -19.21 36.81
C ALA A 151 -40.08 -19.48 38.33
N LYS A 152 -41.22 -19.98 38.81
CA LYS A 152 -41.50 -20.19 40.25
C LYS A 152 -40.52 -21.15 40.94
N GLY A 153 -39.86 -22.02 40.17
CA GLY A 153 -38.84 -22.95 40.66
C GLY A 153 -37.39 -22.44 40.57
N ILE A 154 -37.15 -21.28 39.96
CA ILE A 154 -35.79 -20.73 39.81
C ILE A 154 -35.35 -20.14 41.14
N SER A 155 -34.43 -20.84 41.82
CA SER A 155 -33.86 -20.44 43.09
C SER A 155 -32.68 -19.49 42.92
N ARG A 156 -32.21 -18.90 44.03
CA ARG A 156 -30.93 -18.16 44.05
C ARG A 156 -29.73 -19.04 43.68
N ALA A 157 -29.83 -20.37 43.83
CA ALA A 157 -28.78 -21.28 43.40
C ALA A 157 -28.75 -21.45 41.87
N ASP A 158 -29.92 -21.42 41.23
CA ASP A 158 -30.05 -21.53 39.77
C ASP A 158 -29.55 -20.26 39.05
N THR A 159 -29.73 -19.09 39.68
CA THR A 159 -29.25 -17.81 39.14
C THR A 159 -27.82 -17.45 39.54
N ALA A 160 -27.21 -18.17 40.49
CA ALA A 160 -25.84 -17.91 40.96
C ALA A 160 -24.78 -18.02 39.85
N TYR A 161 -25.09 -18.72 38.76
CA TYR A 161 -24.17 -18.98 37.65
C TYR A 161 -24.43 -18.12 36.41
N TRP A 162 -25.49 -17.29 36.38
CA TRP A 162 -25.88 -16.51 35.19
C TRP A 162 -24.88 -15.41 34.82
N ASN A 163 -24.08 -14.95 35.79
CA ASN A 163 -23.02 -13.97 35.57
C ASN A 163 -21.63 -14.60 35.49
N ARG A 164 -21.54 -15.93 35.38
CA ARG A 164 -20.25 -16.61 35.31
C ARG A 164 -19.70 -16.48 33.90
N THR A 165 -18.58 -15.80 33.76
CA THR A 165 -17.88 -15.64 32.48
C THR A 165 -16.76 -16.65 32.37
N GLY A 166 -16.31 -16.92 31.13
CA GLY A 166 -15.00 -17.53 30.92
C GLY A 166 -13.87 -16.61 31.41
N ASN A 167 -12.64 -17.12 31.35
CA ASN A 167 -11.47 -16.37 31.82
C ASN A 167 -11.01 -15.34 30.80
N ASN A 168 -11.27 -15.60 29.51
CA ASN A 168 -10.89 -14.73 28.39
C ASN A 168 -12.10 -14.40 27.51
N PRO A 169 -12.05 -13.28 26.76
CA PRO A 169 -13.03 -12.99 25.71
C PRO A 169 -13.13 -14.14 24.69
N GLY A 170 -14.36 -14.59 24.41
CA GLY A 170 -14.65 -15.66 23.46
C GLY A 170 -14.72 -17.07 24.08
N ASP A 171 -14.34 -17.23 25.35
CA ASP A 171 -14.56 -18.48 26.08
C ASP A 171 -16.06 -18.79 26.23
N ILE A 172 -16.43 -20.07 26.16
CA ILE A 172 -17.79 -20.58 26.37
C ILE A 172 -17.83 -21.33 27.70
N GLN A 173 -18.75 -20.95 28.59
CA GLN A 173 -19.05 -21.71 29.81
C GLN A 173 -19.96 -22.89 29.47
N VAL A 174 -19.54 -24.09 29.85
CA VAL A 174 -20.21 -25.35 29.50
C VAL A 174 -20.52 -26.14 30.77
N TRP A 175 -21.75 -26.61 30.91
CA TRP A 175 -22.10 -27.56 31.96
C TRP A 175 -21.84 -29.00 31.49
N ASN A 176 -20.95 -29.72 32.17
CA ASN A 176 -20.60 -31.10 31.80
C ASN A 176 -21.42 -32.18 32.55
N GLY A 177 -22.50 -31.78 33.24
CA GLY A 177 -23.31 -32.67 34.08
C GLY A 177 -22.91 -32.71 35.56
N SER A 178 -21.78 -32.13 35.96
CA SER A 178 -21.34 -32.08 37.37
C SER A 178 -20.72 -30.74 37.76
N VAL A 179 -19.97 -30.12 36.86
CA VAL A 179 -19.33 -28.83 37.06
C VAL A 179 -19.41 -27.98 35.80
N TRP A 180 -19.37 -26.66 35.98
CA TRP A 180 -19.13 -25.73 34.89
C TRP A 180 -17.65 -25.77 34.50
N VAL A 181 -17.37 -25.92 33.22
CA VAL A 181 -16.03 -25.92 32.64
C VAL A 181 -15.90 -24.82 31.59
N ASN A 182 -14.72 -24.23 31.47
CA ASN A 182 -14.42 -23.24 30.42
C ASN A 182 -13.96 -23.98 29.16
N LEU A 183 -14.70 -23.81 28.07
CA LEU A 183 -14.24 -24.12 26.72
C LEU A 183 -13.59 -22.86 26.14
N PRO A 184 -12.28 -22.84 25.87
CA PRO A 184 -11.62 -21.65 25.31
C PRO A 184 -12.24 -21.20 23.99
N ALA A 185 -12.05 -19.94 23.61
CA ALA A 185 -12.44 -19.45 22.28
C ALA A 185 -11.91 -20.35 21.16
N GLY A 186 -12.76 -20.67 20.19
CA GLY A 186 -12.38 -21.46 19.01
C GLY A 186 -11.42 -20.68 18.11
N LEU A 187 -10.51 -21.40 17.47
CA LEU A 187 -9.68 -20.83 16.42
C LEU A 187 -10.50 -20.69 15.11
N PRO A 188 -10.23 -19.69 14.26
CA PRO A 188 -10.89 -19.56 12.97
C PRO A 188 -10.84 -20.86 12.16
N GLY A 189 -11.97 -21.30 11.61
CA GLY A 189 -12.08 -22.57 10.88
C GLY A 189 -12.43 -23.79 11.73
N GLN A 190 -12.40 -23.67 13.06
CA GLN A 190 -12.96 -24.70 13.94
C GLN A 190 -14.49 -24.61 13.97
N ILE A 191 -15.13 -25.78 14.01
CA ILE A 191 -16.58 -25.89 14.16
C ILE A 191 -16.87 -26.31 15.60
N LEU A 192 -17.71 -25.53 16.28
CA LEU A 192 -18.26 -25.95 17.57
C LEU A 192 -19.22 -27.12 17.35
N THR A 193 -18.91 -28.26 17.95
CA THR A 193 -19.75 -29.46 17.87
C THR A 193 -20.18 -29.90 19.26
N ILE A 194 -21.19 -30.77 19.35
CA ILE A 194 -21.59 -31.46 20.58
C ILE A 194 -21.27 -32.94 20.40
N SER A 195 -20.42 -33.48 21.29
CA SER A 195 -20.11 -34.91 21.30
C SER A 195 -21.37 -35.76 21.56
N PRO A 196 -21.40 -37.06 21.20
CA PRO A 196 -22.50 -37.96 21.55
C PRO A 196 -22.81 -38.01 23.06
N SER A 197 -21.82 -37.68 23.90
CA SER A 197 -21.94 -37.53 25.35
C SER A 197 -22.54 -36.17 25.80
N GLY A 198 -22.96 -35.31 24.89
CA GLY A 198 -23.58 -34.01 25.20
C GLY A 198 -22.60 -32.87 25.51
N ASN A 199 -21.29 -33.13 25.48
CA ASN A 199 -20.28 -32.13 25.79
C ASN A 199 -19.86 -31.35 24.53
N PRO A 200 -19.98 -30.01 24.49
CA PRO A 200 -19.50 -29.18 23.39
C PRO A 200 -17.97 -29.09 23.35
N GLY A 201 -17.42 -29.00 22.14
CA GLY A 201 -15.99 -28.87 21.89
C GLY A 201 -15.68 -28.41 20.47
N TRP A 202 -14.45 -27.95 20.24
CA TRP A 202 -14.01 -27.53 18.91
C TRP A 202 -13.47 -28.72 18.14
N LEU A 203 -14.07 -29.01 16.99
CA LEU A 203 -13.47 -29.90 15.99
C LEU A 203 -12.58 -29.05 15.07
N SER A 204 -11.33 -29.47 14.89
CA SER A 204 -10.59 -29.14 13.67
C SER A 204 -11.42 -29.60 12.47
N SER A 205 -11.47 -28.79 11.42
CA SER A 205 -12.25 -29.11 10.23
C SER A 205 -11.92 -30.53 9.76
N ILE A 206 -12.90 -31.44 9.87
CA ILE A 206 -12.74 -32.87 9.59
C ILE A 206 -12.36 -33.17 8.14
N ASN A 207 -12.36 -32.13 7.28
CA ASN A 207 -11.97 -32.18 5.87
C ASN A 207 -10.82 -31.21 5.53
N ALA A 208 -10.12 -30.67 6.54
CA ALA A 208 -8.98 -29.80 6.27
C ALA A 208 -7.88 -30.55 5.51
N VAL A 209 -7.34 -29.91 4.48
CA VAL A 209 -6.16 -30.37 3.74
C VAL A 209 -5.04 -29.34 3.89
N LEU A 210 -3.82 -29.75 3.57
CA LEU A 210 -2.67 -28.84 3.53
C LEU A 210 -2.96 -27.60 2.64
N PRO A 211 -2.52 -26.40 3.04
CA PRO A 211 -2.86 -25.16 2.36
C PRO A 211 -2.22 -25.09 0.97
N THR A 212 -2.56 -24.06 0.20
CA THR A 212 -1.93 -23.77 -1.11
C THR A 212 -1.41 -22.33 -1.15
N VAL A 213 -0.26 -22.14 -1.79
CA VAL A 213 0.46 -20.86 -1.82
C VAL A 213 0.91 -20.59 -3.24
N SER A 214 0.85 -19.32 -3.66
CA SER A 214 1.32 -18.87 -4.97
C SER A 214 2.83 -19.07 -5.12
N MET A 215 3.30 -19.01 -6.37
CA MET A 215 4.73 -18.78 -6.61
C MET A 215 5.16 -17.48 -5.93
N ILE A 216 6.38 -17.45 -5.40
CA ILE A 216 6.98 -16.26 -4.82
C ILE A 216 7.38 -15.29 -5.94
N GLY A 217 7.04 -14.02 -5.78
CA GLY A 217 7.59 -12.92 -6.56
C GLY A 217 8.79 -12.30 -5.83
N LEU A 218 9.86 -11.99 -6.57
CA LEU A 218 11.03 -11.29 -6.05
C LEU A 218 11.20 -9.96 -6.78
N SER A 219 11.56 -8.93 -6.02
CA SER A 219 11.88 -7.60 -6.51
C SER A 219 12.95 -6.96 -5.62
N GLU A 220 13.42 -5.76 -5.97
CA GLU A 220 14.40 -5.03 -5.13
C GLU A 220 15.63 -5.86 -4.77
N ILE A 221 16.21 -6.51 -5.78
CA ILE A 221 17.34 -7.42 -5.57
C ILE A 221 18.61 -6.58 -5.42
N PHE A 222 19.08 -6.49 -4.17
CA PHE A 222 20.27 -5.78 -3.74
C PHE A 222 21.35 -6.77 -3.25
N PRO A 223 22.55 -6.28 -2.87
CA PRO A 223 23.62 -7.18 -2.43
C PRO A 223 23.30 -7.94 -1.15
N ASN A 224 22.53 -7.32 -0.25
CA ASN A 224 22.25 -7.87 1.07
C ASN A 224 20.76 -7.95 1.41
N SER A 225 19.88 -7.66 0.44
CA SER A 225 18.44 -7.75 0.65
C SER A 225 17.68 -8.01 -0.63
N ILE A 226 16.50 -8.62 -0.48
CA ILE A 226 15.55 -8.89 -1.55
C ILE A 226 14.14 -8.69 -1.00
N ARG A 227 13.26 -7.99 -1.74
CA ARG A 227 11.83 -7.95 -1.43
C ARG A 227 11.15 -9.18 -2.02
N PHE A 228 10.22 -9.75 -1.26
CA PHE A 228 9.35 -10.82 -1.73
C PHE A 228 7.88 -10.45 -1.62
N SER A 229 7.07 -11.09 -2.46
CA SER A 229 5.61 -11.11 -2.35
C SER A 229 5.09 -12.50 -2.68
N ALA A 230 4.01 -12.92 -2.02
CA ALA A 230 3.31 -14.17 -2.28
C ALA A 230 1.88 -14.10 -1.71
N GLN A 231 1.10 -15.15 -1.94
CA GLN A 231 -0.27 -15.24 -1.45
C GLN A 231 -0.60 -16.67 -1.00
N VAL A 232 -1.27 -16.81 0.13
CA VAL A 232 -1.97 -18.05 0.48
C VAL A 232 -3.26 -18.10 -0.34
N LEU A 233 -3.32 -19.01 -1.32
CA LEU A 233 -4.42 -19.14 -2.29
C LEU A 233 -5.64 -19.84 -1.69
N SER A 234 -5.40 -20.81 -0.81
CA SER A 234 -6.43 -21.47 -0.01
C SER A 234 -5.80 -21.96 1.28
N ASP A 235 -6.54 -21.83 2.37
CA ASP A 235 -6.22 -22.36 3.69
C ASP A 235 -6.49 -23.87 3.82
N GLY A 236 -7.00 -24.49 2.75
CA GLY A 236 -7.36 -25.90 2.71
C GLY A 236 -8.54 -26.25 3.63
N GLY A 237 -9.34 -25.26 4.04
CA GLY A 237 -10.41 -25.44 5.03
C GLY A 237 -9.90 -25.58 6.46
N GLY A 238 -8.63 -25.28 6.71
CA GLY A 238 -8.00 -25.26 8.03
C GLY A 238 -7.50 -23.86 8.44
N HIS A 239 -7.04 -23.72 9.68
CA HIS A 239 -6.53 -22.44 10.20
C HIS A 239 -5.07 -22.23 9.82
N ILE A 240 -4.73 -21.13 9.14
CA ILE A 240 -3.33 -20.78 8.88
C ILE A 240 -2.61 -20.45 10.20
N THR A 241 -1.68 -21.29 10.64
CA THR A 241 -0.88 -21.06 11.86
C THR A 241 0.40 -20.29 11.58
N SER A 242 0.87 -20.26 10.32
CA SER A 242 2.04 -19.48 9.90
C SER A 242 2.09 -19.35 8.38
N LYS A 243 2.56 -18.22 7.86
CA LYS A 243 2.94 -18.04 6.45
C LYS A 243 4.24 -17.26 6.34
N GLY A 244 4.90 -17.36 5.20
CA GLY A 244 6.14 -16.62 4.97
C GLY A 244 6.97 -17.14 3.82
N VAL A 245 8.29 -16.92 3.90
CA VAL A 245 9.26 -17.39 2.92
C VAL A 245 10.38 -18.14 3.63
N VAL A 246 10.80 -19.26 3.05
CA VAL A 246 12.04 -19.97 3.39
C VAL A 246 13.07 -19.75 2.29
N TYR A 247 14.33 -19.62 2.67
CA TYR A 247 15.42 -19.39 1.73
C TYR A 247 16.73 -20.01 2.20
N GLY A 248 17.60 -20.30 1.24
CA GLY A 248 18.90 -20.92 1.51
C GLY A 248 19.77 -21.00 0.27
N THR A 249 21.04 -21.39 0.44
CA THR A 249 21.98 -21.62 -0.68
C THR A 249 21.89 -23.03 -1.24
N GLN A 250 21.12 -23.90 -0.59
CA GLN A 250 20.78 -25.24 -1.06
C GLN A 250 19.39 -25.27 -1.70
N ILE A 251 19.19 -26.19 -2.64
CA ILE A 251 17.90 -26.38 -3.31
C ILE A 251 16.81 -26.80 -2.32
N LEU A 252 15.56 -26.50 -2.66
CA LEU A 252 14.37 -26.89 -1.89
C LEU A 252 14.43 -26.51 -0.39
N PRO A 253 14.68 -25.24 -0.04
CA PRO A 253 14.69 -24.80 1.35
C PRO A 253 13.36 -25.11 2.06
N THR A 254 13.44 -25.30 3.36
CA THR A 254 12.35 -25.64 4.27
C THR A 254 12.38 -24.77 5.51
N LEU A 255 11.44 -24.96 6.44
CA LEU A 255 11.43 -24.26 7.73
C LEU A 255 12.61 -24.60 8.66
N LEU A 256 13.44 -25.59 8.31
CA LEU A 256 14.70 -25.88 9.00
C LEU A 256 15.85 -24.96 8.55
N ASP A 257 15.66 -24.26 7.42
CA ASP A 257 16.59 -23.28 6.88
C ASP A 257 16.27 -21.88 7.40
N GLN A 258 16.77 -20.84 6.73
CA GLN A 258 16.42 -19.46 7.05
C GLN A 258 14.98 -19.17 6.61
N SER A 259 14.24 -18.41 7.42
CA SER A 259 12.86 -18.06 7.13
C SER A 259 12.47 -16.66 7.60
N VAL A 260 11.51 -16.06 6.91
CA VAL A 260 10.81 -14.84 7.32
C VAL A 260 9.34 -15.19 7.51
N ILE A 261 8.85 -15.09 8.74
CA ILE A 261 7.45 -15.30 9.09
C ILE A 261 6.66 -14.01 8.87
N ASN A 262 5.51 -14.08 8.21
CA ASN A 262 4.71 -12.94 7.78
C ASN A 262 3.21 -13.13 8.10
N GLY A 263 2.92 -13.55 9.33
CA GLY A 263 1.55 -13.64 9.86
C GLY A 263 0.94 -15.04 9.88
N THR A 264 -0.35 -15.08 10.23
CA THR A 264 -1.13 -16.30 10.54
C THR A 264 -2.51 -16.28 9.88
N GLU A 265 -2.67 -15.55 8.79
CA GLU A 265 -3.95 -15.39 8.11
C GLU A 265 -3.81 -15.72 6.63
N ALA A 266 -4.90 -16.10 5.96
CA ALA A 266 -4.89 -16.28 4.52
C ALA A 266 -4.67 -14.96 3.76
N GLY A 267 -4.50 -15.02 2.44
CA GLY A 267 -4.35 -13.84 1.59
C GLY A 267 -2.90 -13.45 1.28
N ALA A 268 -2.75 -12.28 0.67
CA ALA A 268 -1.47 -11.76 0.18
C ALA A 268 -0.54 -11.40 1.35
N PHE A 269 0.76 -11.48 1.10
CA PHE A 269 1.80 -11.10 2.04
C PHE A 269 3.07 -10.69 1.30
N GLU A 270 3.79 -9.73 1.88
CA GLU A 270 5.05 -9.22 1.34
C GLU A 270 6.01 -8.86 2.46
N GLY A 271 7.29 -8.80 2.13
CA GLY A 271 8.32 -8.48 3.10
C GLY A 271 9.69 -8.34 2.47
N ILE A 272 10.70 -8.10 3.30
CA ILE A 272 12.10 -7.94 2.87
C ILE A 272 12.93 -8.97 3.63
N ILE A 273 13.74 -9.72 2.89
CA ILE A 273 14.82 -10.53 3.45
C ILE A 273 16.04 -9.64 3.51
N THR A 274 16.70 -9.55 4.68
CA THR A 274 17.90 -8.72 4.90
C THR A 274 19.08 -9.58 5.30
N SER A 275 20.27 -8.99 5.37
CA SER A 275 21.52 -9.66 5.78
C SER A 275 21.91 -10.84 4.88
N LEU A 276 21.53 -10.79 3.60
CA LEU A 276 22.00 -11.74 2.59
C LEU A 276 23.47 -11.49 2.26
N LEU A 277 24.16 -12.52 1.80
CA LEU A 277 25.53 -12.38 1.29
C LEU A 277 25.50 -11.78 -0.13
N PRO A 278 26.34 -10.79 -0.45
CA PRO A 278 26.52 -10.27 -1.82
C PRO A 278 26.95 -11.33 -2.82
N ASN A 279 26.56 -11.15 -4.08
CA ASN A 279 26.93 -12.02 -5.20
C ASN A 279 26.73 -13.52 -4.91
N THR A 280 25.62 -13.86 -4.24
CA THR A 280 25.35 -15.20 -3.76
C THR A 280 24.02 -15.70 -4.32
N ARG A 281 24.02 -16.96 -4.75
CA ARG A 281 22.85 -17.64 -5.27
C ARG A 281 21.98 -18.15 -4.12
N TYR A 282 20.69 -17.83 -4.15
CA TYR A 282 19.71 -18.30 -3.19
C TYR A 282 18.51 -18.95 -3.89
N TYR A 283 17.95 -19.94 -3.21
CA TYR A 283 16.68 -20.56 -3.54
C TYR A 283 15.63 -20.03 -2.56
N PHE A 284 14.44 -19.73 -3.05
CA PHE A 284 13.33 -19.17 -2.27
C PHE A 284 12.06 -19.98 -2.48
N ARG A 285 11.30 -20.19 -1.40
CA ARG A 285 9.96 -20.78 -1.47
C ARG A 285 9.05 -20.04 -0.51
N ALA A 286 7.88 -19.63 -1.00
CA ALA A 286 6.80 -19.20 -0.11
C ALA A 286 6.23 -20.42 0.60
N PHE A 287 5.75 -20.26 1.83
CA PHE A 287 5.11 -21.33 2.60
C PHE A 287 3.88 -20.86 3.35
N ALA A 288 3.00 -21.81 3.67
CA ALA A 288 1.91 -21.66 4.61
C ALA A 288 1.73 -22.95 5.39
N THR A 289 1.40 -22.83 6.66
CA THR A 289 1.18 -23.93 7.60
C THR A 289 -0.23 -23.83 8.16
N ASN A 290 -0.95 -24.94 8.17
CA ASN A 290 -2.17 -25.11 8.95
C ASN A 290 -2.04 -26.35 9.86
N GLU A 291 -3.13 -26.78 10.51
CA GLU A 291 -3.15 -27.97 11.37
C GLU A 291 -2.77 -29.28 10.65
N GLN A 292 -2.85 -29.33 9.32
CA GLN A 292 -2.43 -30.48 8.51
C GLN A 292 -0.93 -30.45 8.17
N GLY A 293 -0.26 -29.32 8.41
CA GLY A 293 1.18 -29.12 8.18
C GLY A 293 1.49 -28.01 7.19
N THR A 294 2.72 -28.03 6.66
CA THR A 294 3.27 -26.95 5.81
C THR A 294 3.22 -27.31 4.32
N ARG A 295 2.69 -26.41 3.51
CA ARG A 295 2.87 -26.39 2.05
C ARG A 295 3.88 -25.33 1.68
N TYR A 296 4.74 -25.67 0.71
CA TYR A 296 5.65 -24.74 0.07
C TYR A 296 5.26 -24.57 -1.40
N SER A 297 5.51 -23.39 -1.97
CA SER A 297 5.42 -23.18 -3.41
C SER A 297 6.60 -23.81 -4.15
N ASN A 298 6.58 -23.72 -5.49
CA ASN A 298 7.74 -24.06 -6.31
C ASN A 298 8.93 -23.17 -5.94
N GLN A 299 10.14 -23.73 -6.01
CA GLN A 299 11.34 -22.94 -5.77
C GLN A 299 11.58 -21.92 -6.87
N LEU A 300 11.95 -20.71 -6.47
CA LEU A 300 12.49 -19.69 -7.36
C LEU A 300 13.99 -19.54 -7.05
N LEU A 301 14.79 -19.37 -8.10
CA LEU A 301 16.22 -19.14 -8.00
C LEU A 301 16.53 -17.69 -8.33
N GLU A 302 17.35 -17.04 -7.50
CA GLU A 302 17.83 -15.69 -7.78
C GLU A 302 19.21 -15.46 -7.15
N ASN A 303 20.03 -14.61 -7.79
CA ASN A 303 21.31 -14.17 -7.23
C ASN A 303 21.15 -12.77 -6.61
N THR A 304 21.68 -12.56 -5.41
CA THR A 304 21.91 -11.20 -4.92
C THR A 304 22.91 -10.48 -5.81
N THR A 305 22.80 -9.16 -5.90
CA THR A 305 23.76 -8.36 -6.65
C THR A 305 25.09 -8.21 -5.90
N SER A 306 26.11 -7.60 -6.51
CA SER A 306 27.42 -7.41 -5.88
C SER A 306 27.60 -6.01 -5.31
N LEU A 307 28.36 -5.88 -4.21
CA LEU A 307 29.05 -4.63 -3.91
C LEU A 307 30.21 -4.48 -4.91
N VAL A 308 30.32 -3.32 -5.53
CA VAL A 308 31.26 -3.08 -6.63
C VAL A 308 32.30 -2.07 -6.19
N SER A 309 33.59 -2.33 -6.41
CA SER A 309 34.65 -1.37 -6.16
C SER A 309 35.36 -0.99 -7.45
N ASP A 310 35.63 0.30 -7.64
CA ASP A 310 36.46 0.78 -8.75
C ASP A 310 37.95 0.79 -8.40
N VAL A 311 38.79 1.21 -9.36
CA VAL A 311 40.25 1.27 -9.21
C VAL A 311 40.72 2.29 -8.15
N ASP A 312 39.87 3.24 -7.75
CA ASP A 312 40.17 4.21 -6.70
C ASP A 312 39.64 3.75 -5.32
N GLY A 313 39.03 2.58 -5.24
CA GLY A 313 38.48 2.03 -4.00
C GLY A 313 37.10 2.57 -3.64
N ASN A 314 36.44 3.31 -4.53
CA ASN A 314 35.06 3.75 -4.30
C ASN A 314 34.14 2.53 -4.30
N ILE A 315 33.21 2.45 -3.35
CA ILE A 315 32.29 1.32 -3.20
C ILE A 315 30.88 1.71 -3.63
N TYR A 316 30.32 0.93 -4.53
CA TYR A 316 28.99 1.12 -5.09
C TYR A 316 28.06 -0.04 -4.75
N GLN A 317 26.82 0.30 -4.39
CA GLN A 317 25.72 -0.65 -4.40
C GLN A 317 25.20 -0.82 -5.84
N SER A 318 24.66 -2.00 -6.12
CA SER A 318 24.04 -2.31 -7.39
C SER A 318 22.62 -2.85 -7.22
N VAL A 319 21.81 -2.76 -8.27
CA VAL A 319 20.42 -3.20 -8.28
C VAL A 319 20.07 -3.89 -9.60
N LYS A 320 19.30 -4.97 -9.52
CA LYS A 320 18.75 -5.64 -10.71
C LYS A 320 17.50 -4.92 -11.18
N ILE A 321 17.48 -4.51 -12.44
CA ILE A 321 16.36 -3.87 -13.13
C ILE A 321 16.08 -4.65 -14.42
N GLY A 322 14.98 -5.41 -14.42
CA GLY A 322 14.72 -6.37 -15.50
C GLY A 322 15.83 -7.42 -15.58
N THR A 323 16.47 -7.51 -16.74
CA THR A 323 17.59 -8.43 -16.99
C THR A 323 18.97 -7.81 -16.73
N GLN A 324 19.04 -6.52 -16.37
CA GLN A 324 20.30 -5.80 -16.24
C GLN A 324 20.58 -5.48 -14.77
N ILE A 325 21.86 -5.42 -14.39
CA ILE A 325 22.30 -4.99 -13.06
C ILE A 325 23.00 -3.64 -13.19
N TRP A 326 22.50 -2.62 -12.49
CA TRP A 326 22.94 -1.23 -12.60
C TRP A 326 23.57 -0.75 -11.29
N LEU A 327 24.55 0.16 -11.40
CA LEU A 327 25.01 0.91 -10.22
C LEU A 327 23.89 1.84 -9.71
N LYS A 328 23.79 1.97 -8.38
CA LYS A 328 22.84 2.91 -7.74
C LYS A 328 23.36 4.33 -7.59
N LYS A 329 24.66 4.55 -7.79
CA LYS A 329 25.31 5.87 -7.80
C LYS A 329 26.10 6.10 -9.08
N ASN A 330 26.26 7.37 -9.44
CA ASN A 330 27.13 7.78 -10.53
C ASN A 330 28.58 7.42 -10.23
N LEU A 331 29.35 7.16 -11.28
CA LEU A 331 30.78 6.91 -11.18
C LEU A 331 31.52 8.15 -10.64
N MET A 332 32.55 7.93 -9.84
CA MET A 332 33.41 8.97 -9.25
C MET A 332 34.90 8.63 -9.37
N VAL A 333 35.24 7.73 -10.29
CA VAL A 333 36.60 7.29 -10.59
C VAL A 333 37.43 8.42 -11.21
N THR A 334 38.71 8.45 -10.88
CA THR A 334 39.73 9.40 -11.35
C THR A 334 40.83 8.72 -12.16
N LYS A 335 40.84 7.39 -12.20
CA LYS A 335 41.75 6.55 -12.99
C LYS A 335 40.98 5.59 -13.89
N TYR A 336 41.60 5.20 -14.98
CA TYR A 336 41.13 4.07 -15.79
C TYR A 336 41.42 2.73 -15.07
N GLN A 337 40.82 1.63 -15.53
CA GLN A 337 41.00 0.31 -14.92
C GLN A 337 42.48 -0.13 -14.80
N ASN A 338 43.34 0.35 -15.71
CA ASN A 338 44.78 0.06 -15.68
C ASN A 338 45.57 0.97 -14.70
N SER A 339 44.89 1.74 -13.86
CA SER A 339 45.44 2.72 -12.91
C SER A 339 46.06 3.98 -13.52
N ASP A 340 45.98 4.17 -14.83
CA ASP A 340 46.36 5.46 -15.43
C ASP A 340 45.40 6.56 -14.99
N SER A 341 45.93 7.73 -14.64
CA SER A 341 45.10 8.89 -14.33
C SER A 341 44.31 9.36 -15.54
N ILE A 342 43.03 9.68 -15.32
CA ILE A 342 42.21 10.42 -16.27
C ILE A 342 42.49 11.91 -16.05
N HIS A 343 42.57 12.69 -17.14
CA HIS A 343 42.87 14.11 -17.04
C HIS A 343 41.78 14.87 -16.27
N GLU A 344 42.13 15.52 -15.16
CA GLU A 344 41.22 16.41 -14.42
C GLU A 344 41.23 17.81 -15.04
N VAL A 345 40.04 18.36 -15.33
CA VAL A 345 39.90 19.73 -15.82
C VAL A 345 39.36 20.64 -14.72
N VAL A 346 40.24 21.50 -14.21
CA VAL A 346 39.97 22.56 -13.24
C VAL A 346 39.26 23.77 -13.91
N PRO A 347 38.66 24.70 -13.15
CA PRO A 347 37.89 25.85 -13.65
C PRO A 347 38.52 26.65 -14.81
N ASP A 348 39.84 26.78 -14.82
CA ASP A 348 40.60 27.55 -15.82
C ASP A 348 41.16 26.69 -16.98
N GLY A 349 40.78 25.41 -17.04
CA GLY A 349 41.27 24.45 -18.03
C GLY A 349 40.50 24.46 -19.36
N LEU A 350 41.19 24.13 -20.45
CA LEU A 350 40.64 24.04 -21.81
C LEU A 350 39.72 22.80 -21.96
N TRP A 351 38.49 22.87 -21.44
CA TRP A 351 37.47 21.82 -21.63
C TRP A 351 37.02 21.72 -23.10
N GLN A 352 36.92 22.86 -23.77
CA GLN A 352 36.25 23.01 -25.07
C GLN A 352 36.97 22.33 -26.24
N THR A 353 38.30 22.22 -26.18
CA THR A 353 39.14 21.71 -27.28
C THR A 353 39.81 20.37 -26.95
N LEU A 354 39.47 19.78 -25.81
CA LEU A 354 40.13 18.57 -25.32
C LEU A 354 39.66 17.34 -26.09
N LEU A 355 40.59 16.66 -26.78
CA LEU A 355 40.33 15.43 -27.53
C LEU A 355 40.85 14.17 -26.81
N ILE A 356 41.18 14.30 -25.53
CA ILE A 356 41.58 13.22 -24.64
C ILE A 356 40.52 13.01 -23.56
N GLY A 357 40.50 11.82 -22.97
CA GLY A 357 39.58 11.52 -21.88
C GLY A 357 39.85 12.38 -20.65
N ALA A 358 38.78 12.99 -20.14
CA ALA A 358 38.84 13.89 -19.00
C ALA A 358 37.61 13.81 -18.10
N TRP A 359 37.78 14.30 -16.87
CA TRP A 359 36.72 14.46 -15.89
C TRP A 359 36.81 15.82 -15.19
N SER A 360 35.71 16.24 -14.57
CA SER A 360 35.69 17.38 -13.66
C SER A 360 34.73 17.16 -12.49
N ASN A 361 35.01 17.85 -11.38
CA ASN A 361 34.03 17.96 -10.29
C ASN A 361 32.83 18.80 -10.76
N ILE A 362 31.66 18.54 -10.18
CA ILE A 362 30.44 19.30 -10.46
C ILE A 362 30.56 20.68 -9.80
N ASP A 363 30.26 21.75 -10.55
CA ASP A 363 30.49 23.16 -10.15
C ASP A 363 31.92 23.46 -9.71
N ASN A 364 32.89 22.67 -10.19
CA ASN A 364 34.29 22.72 -9.76
C ASN A 364 34.50 22.61 -8.24
N THR A 365 33.55 22.02 -7.50
CA THR A 365 33.68 21.76 -6.06
C THR A 365 33.63 20.26 -5.77
N SER A 366 34.49 19.79 -4.87
CA SER A 366 34.51 18.39 -4.44
C SER A 366 33.28 18.00 -3.61
N ASP A 367 32.60 18.97 -2.99
CA ASP A 367 31.50 18.73 -2.04
C ASP A 367 30.32 17.99 -2.69
N ASN A 368 30.19 18.12 -4.02
CA ASN A 368 29.13 17.49 -4.80
C ASN A 368 29.42 16.02 -5.17
N ASN A 369 30.67 15.55 -5.07
CA ASN A 369 31.08 14.26 -5.61
C ASN A 369 30.40 13.06 -4.91
N GLU A 370 30.30 13.08 -3.59
CA GLU A 370 29.67 12.00 -2.81
C GLU A 370 28.18 11.82 -3.12
N THR A 371 27.54 12.93 -3.50
CA THR A 371 26.11 13.00 -3.82
C THR A 371 25.89 12.65 -5.30
N TYR A 372 26.54 13.37 -6.20
CA TYR A 372 26.22 13.37 -7.63
C TYR A 372 27.23 12.61 -8.49
N GLY A 373 28.39 12.21 -7.96
CA GLY A 373 29.50 11.65 -8.73
C GLY A 373 30.32 12.73 -9.45
N LYS A 374 31.04 12.31 -10.50
CA LYS A 374 31.85 13.20 -11.36
C LYS A 374 31.28 13.27 -12.77
N LEU A 375 31.67 14.32 -13.50
CA LEU A 375 31.35 14.48 -14.91
C LEU A 375 32.53 14.07 -15.78
N TYR A 376 32.26 13.37 -16.86
CA TYR A 376 33.27 12.86 -17.80
C TYR A 376 32.94 13.34 -19.21
N ASN A 377 33.96 13.62 -20.01
CA ASN A 377 33.77 13.79 -21.45
C ASN A 377 33.63 12.43 -22.16
N TRP A 378 33.13 12.44 -23.39
CA TRP A 378 32.90 11.18 -24.12
C TRP A 378 34.20 10.51 -24.57
N PHE A 379 35.31 11.25 -24.65
CA PHE A 379 36.63 10.67 -24.90
C PHE A 379 37.08 9.75 -23.75
N ALA A 380 36.69 10.05 -22.50
CA ALA A 380 36.92 9.15 -21.38
C ALA A 380 36.01 7.92 -21.46
N VAL A 381 34.76 8.11 -21.91
CA VAL A 381 33.77 7.03 -22.11
C VAL A 381 34.24 6.00 -23.14
N SER A 382 34.86 6.47 -24.22
CA SER A 382 35.31 5.63 -25.35
C SER A 382 36.76 5.13 -25.21
N ASP A 383 37.45 5.46 -24.12
CA ASP A 383 38.84 5.06 -23.90
C ASP A 383 38.95 3.54 -23.71
N VAL A 384 39.93 2.93 -24.39
CA VAL A 384 40.19 1.48 -24.36
C VAL A 384 40.58 0.97 -22.98
N ARG A 385 41.08 1.84 -22.09
CA ARG A 385 41.46 1.51 -20.72
C ARG A 385 40.28 1.40 -19.75
N LYS A 386 39.09 1.85 -20.17
CA LYS A 386 37.77 1.72 -19.50
C LYS A 386 37.66 2.44 -18.15
N LEU A 387 36.48 2.99 -17.89
CA LEU A 387 36.16 3.71 -16.64
C LEU A 387 35.46 2.84 -15.61
N CYS A 388 34.50 2.01 -16.04
CA CYS A 388 33.69 1.21 -15.12
C CYS A 388 34.55 0.17 -14.37
N PRO A 389 34.10 -0.34 -13.22
CA PRO A 389 34.75 -1.45 -12.52
C PRO A 389 34.96 -2.69 -13.39
N LEU A 390 35.88 -3.58 -13.00
CA LEU A 390 36.17 -4.80 -13.76
C LEU A 390 34.90 -5.65 -13.95
N GLY A 391 34.62 -6.05 -15.20
CA GLY A 391 33.41 -6.78 -15.58
C GLY A 391 32.19 -5.89 -15.88
N TRP A 392 32.22 -4.61 -15.51
CA TRP A 392 31.16 -3.65 -15.78
C TRP A 392 31.43 -2.84 -17.05
N LYS A 393 30.37 -2.38 -17.72
CA LYS A 393 30.44 -1.55 -18.93
C LYS A 393 29.69 -0.22 -18.77
N ILE A 394 30.08 0.77 -19.57
CA ILE A 394 29.27 1.97 -19.79
C ILE A 394 28.13 1.58 -20.75
N PRO A 395 26.87 1.86 -20.42
CA PRO A 395 25.71 1.46 -21.20
C PRO A 395 25.77 1.98 -22.63
N SER A 396 25.46 1.12 -23.59
CA SER A 396 25.18 1.50 -24.97
C SER A 396 23.76 2.05 -25.13
N ASP A 397 23.44 2.60 -26.31
CA ASP A 397 22.09 3.05 -26.67
C ASP A 397 21.07 1.91 -26.57
N ASN A 398 21.50 0.70 -26.91
CA ASN A 398 20.70 -0.51 -26.79
C ASN A 398 20.45 -0.88 -25.32
N ASP A 399 21.47 -0.82 -24.46
CA ASP A 399 21.32 -1.12 -23.03
C ASP A 399 20.33 -0.17 -22.37
N TRP A 400 20.42 1.13 -22.69
CA TRP A 400 19.44 2.12 -22.25
C TRP A 400 18.02 1.83 -22.78
N THR A 401 17.90 1.33 -24.02
CA THR A 401 16.60 0.98 -24.61
C THR A 401 15.98 -0.23 -23.92
N VAL A 402 16.78 -1.23 -23.53
CA VAL A 402 16.32 -2.37 -22.71
C VAL A 402 15.78 -1.87 -21.38
N LEU A 403 16.53 -1.00 -20.68
CA LEU A 403 16.10 -0.41 -19.40
C LEU A 403 14.79 0.36 -19.55
N THR A 404 14.69 1.30 -20.49
CA THR A 404 13.47 2.13 -20.63
C THR A 404 12.28 1.33 -21.12
N SER A 405 12.48 0.31 -21.97
CA SER A 405 11.41 -0.61 -22.40
C SER A 405 10.87 -1.42 -21.24
N TYR A 406 11.74 -1.97 -20.39
CA TYR A 406 11.33 -2.66 -19.15
C TYR A 406 10.54 -1.74 -18.22
N LEU A 407 10.89 -0.45 -18.17
CA LEU A 407 10.20 0.55 -17.38
C LEU A 407 8.88 1.05 -18.02
N GLY A 408 8.44 0.47 -19.13
CA GLY A 408 7.15 0.80 -19.77
C GLY A 408 7.25 1.87 -20.85
N GLY A 409 8.44 2.10 -21.41
CA GLY A 409 8.67 3.03 -22.51
C GLY A 409 9.19 4.41 -22.07
N LEU A 410 9.68 5.18 -23.04
CA LEU A 410 10.32 6.48 -22.79
C LEU A 410 9.39 7.48 -22.10
N ASP A 411 8.09 7.48 -22.42
CA ASP A 411 7.10 8.44 -21.89
C ASP A 411 6.91 8.39 -20.37
N VAL A 412 7.28 7.27 -19.73
CA VAL A 412 7.09 7.06 -18.28
C VAL A 412 8.39 6.68 -17.56
N ALA A 413 9.43 6.29 -18.29
CA ALA A 413 10.67 5.80 -17.70
C ALA A 413 11.38 6.85 -16.84
N GLY A 414 11.30 8.13 -17.21
CA GLY A 414 11.95 9.21 -16.47
C GLY A 414 11.51 9.31 -15.02
N GLY A 415 10.20 9.27 -14.76
CA GLY A 415 9.65 9.26 -13.39
C GLY A 415 10.10 8.04 -12.57
N LYS A 416 10.28 6.89 -13.24
CA LYS A 416 10.74 5.65 -12.60
C LYS A 416 12.24 5.63 -12.33
N LEU A 417 13.03 6.37 -13.11
CA LEU A 417 14.49 6.50 -12.97
C LEU A 417 14.91 7.54 -11.93
N LYS A 418 14.18 8.65 -11.84
CA LYS A 418 14.48 9.74 -10.89
C LYS A 418 14.34 9.29 -9.44
N SER A 419 15.24 9.77 -8.58
CA SER A 419 15.05 9.69 -7.13
C SER A 419 13.81 10.49 -6.70
N THR A 420 13.15 10.06 -5.64
CA THR A 420 11.97 10.73 -5.08
C THR A 420 12.32 11.96 -4.25
N GLY A 421 11.33 12.82 -4.01
CA GLY A 421 11.46 13.99 -3.14
C GLY A 421 12.16 15.18 -3.79
N ILE A 422 12.33 16.25 -3.01
CA ILE A 422 12.85 17.55 -3.45
C ILE A 422 14.14 17.98 -2.75
N THR A 423 14.81 17.04 -2.07
CA THR A 423 16.10 17.30 -1.42
C THR A 423 17.18 17.65 -2.44
N PHE A 424 17.19 16.92 -3.57
CA PHE A 424 18.15 17.13 -4.66
C PHE A 424 17.47 17.69 -5.91
N TRP A 425 16.27 17.20 -6.24
CA TRP A 425 15.50 17.71 -7.37
C TRP A 425 14.76 18.99 -7.01
N GLN A 426 14.83 19.98 -7.88
CA GLN A 426 14.01 21.17 -7.79
C GLN A 426 12.54 20.83 -8.08
N ILE A 427 11.64 21.60 -7.46
CA ILE A 427 10.20 21.53 -7.71
C ILE A 427 9.95 21.66 -9.22
N PRO A 428 9.06 20.84 -9.81
CA PRO A 428 8.13 19.92 -9.15
C PRO A 428 8.64 18.50 -8.90
N ASN A 429 9.79 18.09 -9.45
CA ASN A 429 10.21 16.69 -9.57
C ASN A 429 9.06 15.74 -9.96
N ALA A 430 8.32 16.14 -10.99
CA ALA A 430 7.03 15.57 -11.30
C ALA A 430 7.12 14.07 -11.65
N TRP A 431 6.17 13.30 -11.10
CA TRP A 431 6.02 11.85 -11.25
C TRP A 431 7.24 11.00 -10.86
N ALA A 432 8.21 11.56 -10.13
CA ALA A 432 9.32 10.78 -9.62
C ALA A 432 8.83 9.78 -8.55
N ASN A 433 9.00 8.49 -8.82
CA ASN A 433 8.61 7.41 -7.90
C ASN A 433 9.73 6.41 -7.62
N ASN A 434 10.85 6.48 -8.35
CA ASN A 434 12.04 5.63 -8.19
C ASN A 434 11.75 4.12 -8.10
N VAL A 435 10.66 3.62 -8.69
CA VAL A 435 10.30 2.18 -8.61
C VAL A 435 11.33 1.27 -9.29
N SER A 436 12.21 1.84 -10.12
CA SER A 436 13.34 1.13 -10.72
C SER A 436 14.53 0.97 -9.77
N TYR A 437 14.58 1.76 -8.70
CA TYR A 437 15.73 1.88 -7.79
C TYR A 437 17.04 2.35 -8.44
N PHE A 438 17.00 2.79 -9.71
CA PHE A 438 18.11 3.41 -10.41
C PHE A 438 18.64 4.64 -9.65
N THR A 439 17.74 5.35 -8.95
CA THR A 439 18.08 6.48 -8.06
C THR A 439 18.86 7.55 -8.82
N GLY A 440 18.30 8.00 -9.95
CA GLY A 440 18.86 9.06 -10.78
C GLY A 440 18.80 10.40 -10.06
N LEU A 441 19.95 11.05 -9.91
CA LEU A 441 20.08 12.35 -9.27
C LEU A 441 20.34 13.46 -10.31
N PRO A 442 19.92 14.69 -10.03
CA PRO A 442 20.02 15.80 -10.97
C PRO A 442 21.40 16.46 -10.91
N SER A 443 22.42 15.76 -11.41
CA SER A 443 23.82 16.22 -11.40
C SER A 443 24.10 17.42 -12.30
N GLY A 444 23.14 17.82 -13.14
CA GLY A 444 23.40 18.75 -14.23
C GLY A 444 24.42 18.19 -15.23
N TYR A 445 25.05 19.11 -15.95
CA TYR A 445 26.13 18.81 -16.90
C TYR A 445 27.09 20.00 -17.03
N ARG A 446 28.26 19.73 -17.64
CA ARG A 446 29.19 20.74 -18.13
C ARG A 446 29.07 20.81 -19.65
N ASP A 447 28.80 21.98 -20.21
CA ASP A 447 28.66 22.12 -21.66
C ASP A 447 30.02 22.10 -22.37
N GLU A 448 30.01 22.21 -23.70
CA GLU A 448 31.23 22.29 -24.52
C GLU A 448 32.02 23.56 -24.26
N LEU A 449 31.43 24.62 -23.69
CA LEU A 449 32.13 25.84 -23.31
C LEU A 449 32.76 25.74 -21.90
N GLY A 450 32.55 24.63 -21.19
CA GLY A 450 33.07 24.40 -19.86
C GLY A 450 32.19 24.99 -18.74
N ILE A 451 31.00 25.50 -19.07
CA ILE A 451 30.03 26.09 -18.15
C ILE A 451 29.12 25.00 -17.58
N PHE A 452 28.84 25.08 -16.28
CA PHE A 452 27.96 24.13 -15.59
C PHE A 452 26.50 24.60 -15.65
N PHE A 453 25.60 23.66 -15.93
CA PHE A 453 24.18 23.93 -16.02
C PHE A 453 23.35 22.85 -15.32
N GLY A 454 22.21 23.26 -14.77
CA GLY A 454 21.09 22.35 -14.56
C GLY A 454 21.18 21.42 -13.35
N ILE A 455 22.07 21.70 -12.39
CA ILE A 455 22.07 20.99 -11.10
C ILE A 455 20.71 21.20 -10.43
N GLY A 456 20.13 20.11 -9.92
CA GLY A 456 18.77 20.11 -9.37
C GLY A 456 17.66 19.97 -10.43
N TYR A 457 17.95 20.17 -11.71
CA TYR A 457 16.96 20.15 -12.79
C TYR A 457 17.12 18.96 -13.74
N TYR A 458 18.35 18.56 -14.05
CA TYR A 458 18.63 17.53 -15.04
C TYR A 458 19.52 16.42 -14.48
N GLY A 459 19.15 15.17 -14.77
CA GLY A 459 20.06 14.03 -14.67
C GLY A 459 20.43 13.60 -16.07
N LEU A 460 21.73 13.66 -16.42
CA LEU A 460 22.24 13.25 -17.74
C LEU A 460 23.30 12.17 -17.59
N TRP A 461 23.23 11.15 -18.44
CA TRP A 461 24.18 10.06 -18.49
C TRP A 461 24.67 9.79 -19.90
N TRP A 462 25.97 9.55 -20.04
CA TRP A 462 26.53 9.12 -21.32
C TRP A 462 26.06 7.73 -21.74
N SER A 463 25.89 7.56 -23.05
CA SER A 463 25.95 6.26 -23.71
C SER A 463 27.36 6.02 -24.26
N SER A 464 27.81 4.77 -24.29
CA SER A 464 29.02 4.37 -25.03
C SER A 464 28.83 4.37 -26.54
N THR A 465 27.61 4.62 -27.04
CA THR A 465 27.30 4.65 -28.48
C THR A 465 27.57 6.03 -29.10
N ASN A 466 28.45 6.03 -30.10
CA ASN A 466 28.77 7.19 -30.92
C ASN A 466 27.65 7.56 -31.91
N ASN A 467 27.53 8.83 -32.27
CA ASN A 467 26.68 9.34 -33.35
C ASN A 467 27.46 10.31 -34.25
N GLY A 468 28.46 9.78 -34.98
CA GLY A 468 29.33 10.60 -35.83
C GLY A 468 30.29 11.48 -35.02
N THR A 469 30.11 12.80 -35.11
CA THR A 469 30.88 13.80 -34.35
C THR A 469 30.36 13.98 -32.91
N GLU A 470 29.15 13.51 -32.63
CA GLU A 470 28.47 13.58 -31.34
C GLU A 470 28.35 12.19 -30.71
N ALA A 471 27.79 12.10 -29.51
CA ALA A 471 27.49 10.84 -28.86
C ALA A 471 26.11 10.86 -28.22
N TRP A 472 25.51 9.67 -28.08
CA TRP A 472 24.22 9.54 -27.45
C TRP A 472 24.32 9.74 -25.93
N ALA A 473 23.29 10.36 -25.37
CA ALA A 473 23.07 10.49 -23.94
C ALA A 473 21.63 10.11 -23.58
N ARG A 474 21.39 9.90 -22.29
CA ARG A 474 20.04 9.86 -21.71
C ARG A 474 19.88 10.99 -20.73
N TYR A 475 18.72 11.65 -20.77
CA TYR A 475 18.37 12.58 -19.72
C TYR A 475 16.96 12.37 -19.17
N VAL A 476 16.81 12.80 -17.93
CA VAL A 476 15.53 12.98 -17.24
C VAL A 476 15.50 14.39 -16.65
N TYR A 477 14.32 15.00 -16.64
CA TYR A 477 14.12 16.40 -16.23
C TYR A 477 13.11 16.51 -15.09
N ASN A 478 13.23 17.53 -14.25
CA ASN A 478 12.40 17.70 -13.06
C ASN A 478 10.91 17.92 -13.41
N GLU A 479 10.58 18.54 -14.54
CA GLU A 479 9.18 18.83 -14.89
C GLU A 479 8.45 17.67 -15.61
N PHE A 480 9.18 16.68 -16.11
CA PHE A 480 8.60 15.60 -16.91
C PHE A 480 8.83 14.21 -16.33
N ASN A 481 7.99 13.27 -16.74
CA ASN A 481 8.09 11.85 -16.39
C ASN A 481 8.75 11.01 -17.48
N TYR A 482 9.08 11.58 -18.64
CA TYR A 482 9.74 10.86 -19.72
C TYR A 482 11.26 10.80 -19.53
N ALA A 483 11.89 9.78 -20.10
CA ALA A 483 13.32 9.76 -20.37
C ALA A 483 13.52 10.07 -21.86
N SER A 484 14.51 10.91 -22.19
CA SER A 484 14.80 11.25 -23.59
C SER A 484 16.22 10.85 -23.98
N LYS A 485 16.40 10.64 -25.28
CA LYS A 485 17.67 10.36 -25.94
C LYS A 485 18.12 11.63 -26.67
N GLU A 486 19.33 12.09 -26.36
CA GLU A 486 19.92 13.28 -26.96
C GLU A 486 21.25 12.96 -27.64
N SER A 487 21.52 13.65 -28.75
CA SER A 487 22.84 13.64 -29.41
C SER A 487 23.59 14.88 -28.94
N LEU A 488 24.73 14.67 -28.27
CA LEU A 488 25.47 15.75 -27.61
C LEU A 488 26.94 15.76 -28.05
N SER A 489 27.53 16.95 -28.08
CA SER A 489 28.97 17.12 -28.31
C SER A 489 29.79 16.27 -27.34
N LYS A 490 30.78 15.56 -27.87
CA LYS A 490 31.68 14.67 -27.12
C LYS A 490 32.50 15.40 -26.06
N ASN A 491 32.64 16.71 -26.19
CA ASN A 491 33.32 17.54 -25.21
C ASN A 491 32.48 17.79 -23.97
N ARG A 492 31.15 17.63 -23.97
CA ARG A 492 30.33 17.86 -22.76
C ARG A 492 30.70 16.92 -21.62
N GLY A 493 30.50 17.37 -20.38
CA GLY A 493 30.72 16.60 -19.16
C GLY A 493 29.40 16.08 -18.63
N LEU A 494 29.17 14.77 -18.72
CA LEU A 494 27.98 14.12 -18.18
C LEU A 494 28.36 13.05 -17.15
N SER A 495 27.39 12.66 -16.33
CA SER A 495 27.56 11.55 -15.41
C SER A 495 27.69 10.21 -16.15
N ILE A 496 28.26 9.21 -15.49
CA ILE A 496 28.31 7.83 -15.98
C ILE A 496 27.60 6.93 -14.98
N ARG A 497 26.78 6.01 -15.50
CA ARG A 497 26.23 4.91 -14.72
C ARG A 497 26.60 3.59 -15.36
N CYS A 498 27.33 2.73 -14.66
CA CYS A 498 27.76 1.45 -15.20
C CYS A 498 26.68 0.37 -15.03
N LEU A 499 26.71 -0.64 -15.91
CA LEU A 499 25.91 -1.85 -15.80
C LEU A 499 26.70 -3.14 -16.06
N ILE A 500 26.12 -4.27 -15.72
CA ILE A 500 26.51 -5.62 -16.14
C ILE A 500 25.24 -6.43 -16.45
N GLU A 501 25.36 -7.45 -17.31
CA GLU A 501 24.26 -8.31 -17.78
C GLU A 501 24.49 -9.76 -17.39
#